data_AF-A0A2V9ULM8-F1
#
_entry.id   AF-A0A2V9ULM8-F1
#
_cell.length_a   1.000
_cell.length_b   1.000
_cell.length_c   1.000
_cell.angle_alpha   90.00
_cell.angle_beta   90.00
_cell.angle_gamma   90.00
#
_symmetry.space_group_name_H-M   'P 1'
#
loop_
_entity.id
_entity.type
_entity.pdbx_description
1 polymer ?
#
loop_
_entity_poly.entity_id
_entity_poly.type
_entity_poly.pdbx_seq_one_letter_code
_entity_poly.pdbx_strand_id
1 'polypeptide(L)' 'MATKKRRIPQKGDRVAVVGRKGAYVVFLVDGSLQVADLKQIGGDSHLATIPWGTLTFLDELDESQNALRVVREATED' A
#
# COMPACT_ATOMS: atom_id res chain seq x y z
N MET A 1 7.93 -2.86 -21.81
CA MET A 1 8.42 -2.25 -20.55
C MET A 1 7.20 -1.75 -19.80
N ALA A 2 6.78 -2.46 -18.74
CA ALA A 2 5.58 -2.07 -18.00
C ALA A 2 5.87 -0.76 -17.26
N THR A 3 5.34 0.34 -17.78
CA THR A 3 5.26 1.60 -17.04
C THR A 3 4.33 1.33 -15.86
N LYS A 4 4.90 0.89 -14.73
CA LYS A 4 4.17 0.87 -13.45
C LYS A 4 3.68 2.30 -13.24
N LYS A 5 2.42 2.56 -13.58
CA LYS A 5 1.75 3.83 -13.29
C LYS A 5 2.01 4.07 -11.81
N ARG A 6 2.84 5.07 -11.48
CA ARG A 6 3.14 5.41 -10.09
C ARG A 6 1.80 5.84 -9.49
N ARG A 7 1.16 4.92 -8.76
CA ARG A 7 -0.07 5.22 -8.03
C ARG A 7 0.27 6.36 -7.08
N ILE A 8 -0.48 7.45 -7.21
CA ILE A 8 -0.36 8.59 -6.31
C ILE A 8 -1.02 8.15 -5.01
N PRO A 9 -0.27 8.11 -3.88
CA PRO A 9 -0.87 7.76 -2.61
C PRO A 9 -1.93 8.80 -2.22
N GLN A 10 -2.99 8.35 -1.57
CA GLN A 10 -4.06 9.19 -1.06
C GLN A 10 -4.16 9.06 0.45
N LYS A 11 -4.63 10.11 1.11
CA LYS A 11 -4.89 10.06 2.56
C LYS A 11 -5.86 8.91 2.88
N GLY A 12 -5.46 8.04 3.80
CA GLY A 12 -6.20 6.84 4.17
C GLY A 12 -5.70 5.55 3.51
N ASP A 13 -4.87 5.62 2.46
CA ASP A 13 -4.26 4.44 1.86
C ASP A 13 -3.44 3.66 2.89
N ARG A 14 -3.61 2.33 2.92
CA ARG A 14 -2.75 1.43 3.69
C ARG A 14 -1.52 1.08 2.88
N VAL A 15 -0.36 1.38 3.45
CA VAL A 15 0.93 1.19 2.80
C VAL A 15 1.95 0.56 3.75
N ALA A 16 2.86 -0.22 3.20
CA ALA A 16 4.11 -0.59 3.84
C ALA A 16 5.25 0.26 3.29
N VAL A 17 6.31 0.45 4.08
CA VAL A 17 7.52 1.17 3.66
C VAL A 17 8.64 0.16 3.46
N VAL A 18 9.28 0.18 2.30
CA VAL A 18 10.42 -0.71 2.00
C VAL A 18 11.52 -0.50 3.04
N GLY A 19 12.00 -1.60 3.63
CA GLY A 19 13.05 -1.58 4.66
C GLY A 19 12.56 -1.28 6.08
N ARG A 20 11.25 -1.08 6.29
CA ARG A 20 10.66 -0.96 7.63
C ARG A 20 9.66 -2.07 7.87
N LYS A 21 9.63 -2.57 9.11
CA LYS A 21 8.58 -3.49 9.55
C LYS A 21 7.33 -2.71 9.96
N GLY A 22 6.17 -3.25 9.65
CA GLY A 22 4.87 -2.70 10.03
C GLY A 22 4.07 -2.14 8.85
N ALA A 23 2.78 -1.90 9.12
CA ALA A 23 1.85 -1.26 8.22
C ALA A 23 1.57 0.17 8.66
N TYR A 24 1.37 1.04 7.70
CA TYR A 24 1.15 2.47 7.91
C TYR A 24 -0.07 2.92 7.11
N VAL A 25 -0.67 4.01 7.54
CA VAL A 25 -1.72 4.71 6.82
C VAL A 25 -1.19 6.06 6.36
N VAL A 26 -1.45 6.42 5.11
CA VAL A 26 -1.12 7.74 4.58
C VAL A 26 -1.94 8.79 5.33
N PHE A 27 -1.27 9.69 6.04
CA PHE A 27 -1.88 10.75 6.82
C PHE A 27 -1.94 12.07 6.03
N LEU A 28 -0.86 12.41 5.34
CA LEU A 28 -0.75 13.58 4.45
C LEU A 28 0.02 13.21 3.19
N VAL A 29 -0.25 13.93 2.11
CA VAL A 29 0.41 13.73 0.82
C VAL A 29 0.86 15.09 0.31
N ASP A 30 2.14 15.20 -0.03
CA ASP A 30 2.71 16.36 -0.68
C ASP A 30 3.01 16.02 -2.14
N GLY A 31 2.12 16.46 -3.03
CA GLY A 31 2.21 16.20 -4.47
C GLY A 31 3.37 16.92 -5.15
N SER A 32 3.79 18.07 -4.61
CA SER A 32 4.88 18.86 -5.17
C SER A 32 6.22 18.17 -4.97
N LEU A 33 6.43 17.59 -3.79
CA LEU A 33 7.66 16.87 -3.44
C LEU A 33 7.61 15.36 -3.71
N GLN A 34 6.45 14.83 -4.09
CA GLN A 34 6.20 13.38 -4.24
C GLN A 34 6.53 12.60 -2.96
N VAL A 35 6.16 13.16 -1.81
CA VAL A 35 6.32 12.54 -0.49
C VAL A 35 4.97 12.40 0.20
N ALA A 36 4.93 11.54 1.21
CA ALA A 36 3.76 11.34 2.05
C ALA A 36 4.19 11.19 3.51
N ASP A 37 3.35 11.67 4.40
CA ASP A 37 3.47 11.43 5.82
C ASP A 37 2.59 10.24 6.18
N LEU A 38 3.12 9.33 6.98
CA LEU A 38 2.52 8.06 7.30
C LEU A 38 2.38 7.90 8.81
N LYS A 39 1.22 7.42 9.25
CA LYS A 39 0.99 7.05 10.64
C LYS A 39 1.00 5.54 10.78
N GLN A 40 1.74 5.00 11.75
CA GLN A 40 1.78 3.55 11.99
C GLN A 40 0.41 3.05 12.45
N ILE A 41 -0.06 1.94 11.88
CA ILE A 41 -1.30 1.30 12.31
C ILE A 41 -1.01 0.51 13.60
N GLY A 42 -1.78 0.78 14.66
CA GLY A 42 -1.61 0.11 15.96
C GLY A 42 -0.43 0.62 16.80
N GLY A 43 0.16 1.76 16.43
CA GLY A 43 1.22 2.41 17.20
C GLY A 43 1.12 3.93 17.11
N ASP A 44 2.01 4.63 17.84
CA ASP A 44 2.07 6.10 17.85
C ASP A 44 3.14 6.67 16.89
N SER A 45 3.90 5.80 16.21
CA SER A 45 4.97 6.26 15.32
C SER A 45 4.42 7.01 14.10
N HIS A 46 5.02 8.16 13.84
CA HIS A 46 4.74 8.99 12.68
C HIS A 46 5.99 9.10 11.81
N LEU A 47 5.86 8.84 10.51
CA LEU A 47 6.92 8.92 9.52
C LEU A 47 6.62 10.04 8.55
N ALA A 48 7.38 11.12 8.62
CA ALA A 48 7.22 12.24 7.70
C ALA A 48 8.14 12.13 6.47
N THR A 49 7.74 12.78 5.38
CA THR A 49 8.58 12.99 4.19
C THR A 49 9.00 11.68 3.50
N ILE A 50 8.11 10.69 3.46
CA ILE A 50 8.41 9.39 2.83
C ILE A 50 8.16 9.46 1.32
N PRO A 51 9.17 9.19 0.48
CA PRO A 51 9.01 9.26 -0.97
C PRO A 51 8.09 8.15 -1.48
N TRP A 52 7.19 8.49 -2.41
CA TRP A 52 6.19 7.55 -2.93
C TRP A 52 6.80 6.28 -3.52
N GLY A 53 8.00 6.37 -4.09
CA GLY A 53 8.73 5.20 -4.64
C GLY A 53 9.12 4.14 -3.61
N THR A 54 9.01 4.44 -2.31
CA THR A 54 9.28 3.48 -1.21
C THR A 54 8.00 2.92 -0.59
N LEU A 55 6.83 3.39 -1.02
CA LEU A 55 5.54 2.93 -0.53
C LEU A 55 5.10 1.69 -1.31
N THR A 56 4.61 0.70 -0.58
CA THR A 56 3.97 -0.51 -1.12
C THR A 56 2.52 -0.52 -0.68
N PHE A 57 1.58 -0.34 -1.60
CA PHE A 57 0.15 -0.34 -1.31
C PHE A 57 -0.31 -1.74 -0.89
N LEU A 58 -0.97 -1.84 0.26
CA LEU A 58 -1.42 -3.11 0.84
C LEU A 58 -2.84 -3.49 0.42
N ASP A 59 -3.63 -2.52 -0.06
CA ASP A 59 -5.04 -2.71 -0.43
C ASP A 59 -5.22 -3.66 -1.63
N GLU A 60 -4.28 -3.65 -2.59
CA GLU A 60 -4.32 -4.52 -3.78
C GLU A 60 -3.97 -5.99 -3.48
N LEU A 61 -3.42 -6.30 -2.30
CA LEU A 61 -3.01 -7.67 -1.97
C LEU A 61 -4.18 -8.57 -1.55
N ASP A 62 -5.24 -7.98 -0.99
CA ASP A 62 -6.37 -8.73 -0.43
C ASP A 62 -7.28 -9.29 -1.54
N GLU A 63 -7.51 -8.52 -2.60
CA GLU A 63 -8.36 -8.91 -3.73
C GLU A 63 -7.75 -10.06 -4.56
N SER A 64 -6.41 -10.08 -4.72
CA SER A 64 -5.72 -11.15 -5.46
C SER A 64 -5.64 -12.49 -4.70
N GLN A 65 -5.72 -12.49 -3.38
CA GLN A 65 -5.77 -13.74 -2.59
C GLN A 65 -7.16 -14.38 -2.62
N ASN A 66 -8.23 -13.60 -2.76
CA ASN A 66 -9.59 -14.12 -2.84
C ASN A 66 -9.88 -14.84 -4.17
N ALA A 67 -9.37 -14.31 -5.30
CA ALA A 67 -9.54 -14.93 -6.62
C ALA A 67 -8.90 -16.32 -6.76
N LEU A 68 -7.86 -16.62 -5.98
CA LEU A 68 -7.17 -17.91 -6.00
C LEU A 68 -7.96 -19.04 -5.30
N ARG A 69 -8.97 -18.70 -4.49
CA ARG A 69 -9.77 -19.70 -3.75
C ARG A 69 -10.99 -20.18 -4.53
N VAL A 70 -11.55 -19.34 -5.40
CA VAL A 70 -12.77 -19.67 -6.17
C VAL A 70 -12.53 -20.71 -7.28
N VAL A 71 -11.30 -20.80 -7.82
CA VAL A 71 -11.03 -21.66 -8.99
C VAL A 71 -10.97 -23.15 -8.65
N ARG A 72 -10.82 -23.55 -7.39
CA ARG A 72 -10.76 -24.98 -7.01
C ARG A 72 -12.13 -25.63 -6.77
N GLU A 73 -13.21 -24.87 -6.63
CA GLU A 73 -14.55 -25.43 -6.36
C GLU A 73 -15.33 -25.77 -7.64
N ALA A 74 -14.88 -25.30 -8.82
CA ALA A 74 -15.60 -25.48 -10.08
C ALA A 74 -15.08 -26.63 -10.96
N THR A 75 -14.35 -27.60 -10.40
CA THR A 75 -13.83 -28.78 -11.13
C THR A 75 -14.18 -30.07 -10.39
N GLU A 76 -15.40 -30.16 -9.89
CA GLU A 76 -16.01 -31.43 -9.51
C GLU A 76 -17.48 -31.41 -9.96
N ASP A 77 -17.71 -31.61 -11.25
CA ASP A 77 -18.92 -32.27 -11.77
C ASP A 77 -18.50 -33.28 -12.85
#